data_AF-A0A9D7MMN8-F1
#
_entry.id   AF-A0A9D7MMN8-F1
#
_cell.length_a   1.000
_cell.length_b   1.000
_cell.length_c   1.000
_cell.angle_alpha   90.00
_cell.angle_beta   90.00
_cell.angle_gamma   90.00
#
_symmetry.space_group_name_H-M   'P 1'
#
loop_
_entity.id
_entity.type
_entity.pdbx_description
1 polymer ?
#
loop_
_entity_poly.entity_id
_entity_poly.type
_entity_poly.pdbx_seq_one_letter_code
_entity_poly.pdbx_strand_id
1 'polypeptide(L)'
;MVDSDFNPGIGVTGDWYVRVLYDNVEKGRCFFDVQLLTSNRPRLYPVAGKCFRKGDFTRRDTLRVRPVRTNMQYDLLGAPSNVTITNDSIINISPSYTQTYRLREFKVVASMGGSSTLRDTMIYKLVDTTKPNPIGNGIVSLDLTAFTEGRFDGSDFKGDTVTVQLRGSLSPYGIVDQDKFKLNNDGYGIANFPNASPGVYYYLVVKHRNSIETWSKTVQQFPDGYPHEYNFTTSRTKAYGDNLKFKNFKYCLYSGDVNQDGIVDATDFSMVDNDVSFFIAGYEITDLDGDFFVDAGDMAIVDNNAYNFVSKIRP
;
A
#
# COMPACT_ATOMS: atom_id res chain seq x y z
N MET A 1 -1.22 -21.15 -21.27
CA MET A 1 -0.94 -19.91 -22.02
C MET A 1 -1.77 -19.93 -23.29
N VAL A 2 -2.46 -18.84 -23.62
CA VAL A 2 -3.15 -18.71 -24.92
C VAL A 2 -2.17 -17.97 -25.82
N ASP A 3 -1.67 -18.66 -26.83
CA ASP A 3 -0.81 -18.08 -27.87
C ASP A 3 -1.55 -16.94 -28.57
N SER A 4 -0.88 -15.79 -28.73
CA SER A 4 -1.46 -14.56 -29.26
C SER A 4 -1.68 -14.61 -30.77
N ASP A 5 -1.08 -15.57 -31.48
CA ASP A 5 -0.97 -15.52 -32.95
C ASP A 5 -1.57 -16.73 -33.68
N PHE A 6 -2.74 -17.22 -33.24
CA PHE A 6 -3.47 -18.25 -34.01
C PHE A 6 -4.20 -17.64 -35.22
N ASN A 7 -3.55 -17.67 -36.39
CA ASN A 7 -4.18 -17.47 -37.70
C ASN A 7 -4.03 -18.77 -38.52
N PRO A 8 -5.10 -19.54 -38.76
CA PRO A 8 -5.01 -20.84 -39.44
C PRO A 8 -4.58 -20.75 -40.91
N GLY A 9 -4.46 -19.54 -41.49
CA GLY A 9 -4.08 -19.35 -42.89
C GLY A 9 -5.23 -19.66 -43.86
N ILE A 10 -5.12 -19.13 -45.08
CA ILE A 10 -6.11 -19.36 -46.15
C ILE A 10 -5.94 -20.80 -46.66
N GLY A 11 -7.01 -21.59 -46.65
CA GLY A 11 -7.06 -22.90 -47.33
C GLY A 11 -7.12 -24.14 -46.42
N VAL A 12 -7.22 -23.99 -45.10
CA VAL A 12 -7.33 -25.13 -44.17
C VAL A 12 -8.77 -25.23 -43.65
N THR A 13 -9.54 -26.22 -44.11
CA THR A 13 -10.94 -26.46 -43.71
C THR A 13 -11.12 -27.87 -43.11
N GLY A 14 -12.14 -28.05 -42.26
CA GLY A 14 -12.51 -29.34 -41.67
C GLY A 14 -12.76 -29.28 -40.16
N ASP A 15 -12.85 -30.44 -39.52
CA ASP A 15 -13.07 -30.56 -38.07
C ASP A 15 -11.76 -30.39 -37.28
N TRP A 16 -11.76 -29.45 -36.36
CA TRP A 16 -10.62 -29.09 -35.51
C TRP A 16 -11.00 -29.17 -34.04
N TYR A 17 -10.00 -29.16 -33.15
CA TYR A 17 -10.23 -29.02 -31.72
C TYR A 17 -9.15 -28.22 -31.00
N VAL A 18 -9.53 -27.53 -29.92
CA VAL A 18 -8.60 -26.91 -28.97
C VAL A 18 -8.42 -27.84 -27.77
N ARG A 19 -7.18 -28.06 -27.35
CA ARG A 19 -6.85 -28.72 -26.06
C ARG A 19 -6.79 -27.69 -24.95
N VAL A 20 -7.48 -27.96 -23.84
CA VAL A 20 -7.37 -27.18 -22.61
C VAL A 20 -6.40 -27.91 -21.69
N LEU A 21 -5.29 -27.27 -21.35
CA LEU A 21 -4.26 -27.82 -20.47
C LEU A 21 -4.24 -27.09 -19.12
N TYR A 22 -3.97 -27.81 -18.04
CA TYR A 22 -3.61 -27.28 -16.72
C TYR A 22 -2.36 -27.99 -16.24
N ASP A 23 -1.30 -27.24 -15.91
CA ASP A 23 0.04 -27.78 -15.59
C ASP A 23 0.55 -28.80 -16.61
N ASN A 24 0.40 -28.47 -17.91
CA ASN A 24 0.72 -29.34 -19.06
C ASN A 24 -0.06 -30.66 -19.12
N VAL A 25 -1.08 -30.86 -18.27
CA VAL A 25 -2.00 -32.01 -18.32
C VAL A 25 -3.27 -31.62 -19.06
N GLU A 26 -3.67 -32.41 -20.06
CA GLU A 26 -4.90 -32.17 -20.81
C GLU A 26 -6.15 -32.41 -19.96
N LYS A 27 -7.01 -31.39 -19.87
CA LYS A 27 -8.26 -31.39 -19.09
C LYS A 27 -9.51 -31.46 -19.97
N GLY A 28 -9.38 -31.25 -21.27
CA GLY A 28 -10.51 -31.39 -22.19
C GLY A 28 -10.20 -30.93 -23.61
N ARG A 29 -11.13 -31.25 -24.51
CA ARG A 29 -11.14 -30.85 -25.93
C ARG A 29 -12.41 -30.12 -26.27
N CYS A 30 -12.29 -29.07 -27.08
CA CYS A 30 -13.43 -28.38 -27.68
C CYS A 30 -13.32 -28.46 -29.20
N PHE A 31 -14.27 -29.15 -29.83
CA PHE A 31 -14.32 -29.35 -31.28
C PHE A 31 -15.03 -28.18 -31.98
N PHE A 32 -14.61 -27.87 -33.21
CA PHE A 32 -15.19 -26.83 -34.05
C PHE A 32 -14.86 -27.10 -35.53
N ASP A 33 -15.74 -26.64 -36.43
CA ASP A 33 -15.53 -26.70 -37.87
C ASP A 33 -14.86 -25.42 -38.38
N VAL A 34 -13.83 -25.55 -39.22
CA VAL A 34 -13.15 -24.43 -39.89
C VAL A 34 -13.61 -24.38 -41.34
N GLN A 35 -14.23 -23.27 -41.72
CA GLN A 35 -14.74 -23.04 -43.07
C GLN A 35 -13.85 -22.04 -43.81
N LEU A 36 -13.99 -22.02 -45.13
CA LEU A 36 -13.19 -21.20 -46.05
C LEU A 36 -13.21 -19.68 -45.74
N LEU A 37 -14.23 -19.21 -45.02
CA LEU A 37 -14.42 -17.80 -44.64
C LEU A 37 -14.39 -17.57 -43.11
N THR A 38 -13.93 -18.54 -42.32
CA THR A 38 -13.83 -18.37 -40.86
C THR A 38 -12.76 -17.35 -40.51
N SER A 39 -13.17 -16.08 -40.36
CA SER A 39 -12.31 -14.93 -40.04
C SER A 39 -12.00 -14.77 -38.55
N ASN A 40 -12.61 -15.60 -37.69
CA ASN A 40 -12.53 -15.48 -36.25
C ASN A 40 -12.28 -16.84 -35.59
N ARG A 41 -11.38 -16.85 -34.60
CA ARG A 41 -11.09 -18.03 -33.78
C ARG A 41 -12.33 -18.61 -33.08
N PRO A 42 -12.36 -19.92 -32.75
CA PRO A 42 -13.43 -20.55 -31.99
C PRO A 42 -13.60 -19.88 -30.63
N ARG A 43 -14.85 -19.61 -30.25
CA ARG A 43 -15.19 -18.86 -29.04
C ARG A 43 -15.54 -19.83 -27.91
N LEU A 44 -14.62 -19.99 -26.96
CA LEU A 44 -14.76 -20.90 -25.82
C LEU A 44 -15.74 -20.36 -24.76
N TYR A 45 -16.58 -21.24 -24.22
CA TYR A 45 -17.49 -20.99 -23.10
C TYR A 45 -16.71 -20.67 -21.80
N PRO A 46 -17.27 -19.91 -20.85
CA PRO A 46 -16.50 -19.38 -19.73
C PRO A 46 -16.07 -20.50 -18.78
N VAL A 47 -14.78 -20.83 -18.78
CA VAL A 47 -14.12 -21.58 -17.69
C VAL A 47 -12.83 -20.89 -17.21
N ALA A 48 -12.44 -19.77 -17.82
CA ALA A 48 -11.21 -19.07 -17.46
C ALA A 48 -11.46 -17.57 -17.44
N GLY A 49 -10.89 -16.91 -16.42
CA GLY A 49 -10.93 -15.46 -16.31
C GLY A 49 -10.29 -14.77 -17.52
N LYS A 50 -10.69 -13.53 -17.79
CA LYS A 50 -10.16 -12.73 -18.91
C LYS A 50 -9.34 -11.56 -18.41
N CYS A 51 -8.21 -11.33 -19.06
CA CYS A 51 -7.35 -10.19 -18.79
C CYS A 51 -7.49 -9.15 -19.90
N PHE A 52 -7.74 -7.90 -19.53
CA PHE A 52 -7.76 -6.75 -20.44
C PHE A 52 -6.69 -5.75 -20.02
N ARG A 53 -5.84 -5.36 -20.97
CA ARG A 53 -4.93 -4.24 -20.76
C ARG A 53 -5.66 -2.93 -21.04
N LYS A 54 -5.34 -1.88 -20.29
CA LYS A 54 -5.74 -0.51 -20.63
C LYS A 54 -5.36 -0.21 -22.08
N GLY A 55 -6.19 0.57 -22.75
CA GLY A 55 -5.92 1.11 -24.06
C GLY A 55 -6.84 2.31 -24.33
N ASP A 56 -6.63 2.93 -25.48
CA ASP A 56 -7.30 4.19 -25.84
C ASP A 56 -8.70 3.98 -26.42
N PHE A 57 -9.10 2.73 -26.62
CA PHE A 57 -10.38 2.35 -27.20
C PHE A 57 -11.21 1.51 -26.23
N THR A 58 -12.53 1.68 -26.30
CA THR A 58 -13.47 0.85 -25.56
C THR A 58 -13.32 -0.60 -25.98
N ARG A 59 -13.04 -1.48 -25.02
CA ARG A 59 -13.00 -2.92 -25.25
C ARG A 59 -14.37 -3.50 -24.95
N ARG A 60 -14.81 -4.44 -25.78
CA ARG A 60 -16.08 -5.15 -25.60
C ARG A 60 -15.87 -6.63 -25.41
N ASP A 61 -16.67 -7.23 -24.55
CA ASP A 61 -16.73 -8.68 -24.41
C ASP A 61 -18.18 -9.14 -24.38
N THR A 62 -18.53 -10.05 -25.29
CA THR A 62 -19.87 -10.63 -25.34
C THR A 62 -19.93 -11.84 -24.44
N LEU A 63 -20.80 -11.77 -23.44
CA LEU A 63 -21.14 -12.82 -22.50
C LEU A 63 -22.04 -13.82 -23.22
N ARG A 64 -21.60 -15.08 -23.26
CA ARG A 64 -22.41 -16.18 -23.78
C ARG A 64 -22.37 -17.33 -22.79
N VAL A 65 -23.54 -17.66 -22.27
CA VAL A 65 -23.79 -18.88 -21.50
C VAL A 65 -24.30 -19.96 -22.46
N ARG A 66 -24.16 -21.24 -22.09
CA ARG A 66 -24.60 -22.37 -22.93
C ARG A 66 -26.06 -22.15 -23.40
N PRO A 67 -26.40 -22.50 -24.65
CA PRO A 67 -27.75 -22.30 -25.24
C PRO A 67 -28.91 -22.96 -24.51
N VAL A 68 -28.64 -23.78 -23.49
CA VAL A 68 -29.64 -24.61 -22.78
C VAL A 68 -30.41 -23.82 -21.70
N ARG A 69 -30.10 -22.53 -21.49
CA ARG A 69 -30.72 -21.70 -20.44
C ARG A 69 -31.36 -20.45 -21.05
N THR A 70 -32.67 -20.32 -20.91
CA THR A 70 -33.43 -19.09 -21.25
C THR A 70 -33.47 -18.14 -20.04
N ASN A 71 -33.71 -16.84 -20.29
CA ASN A 71 -33.82 -15.80 -19.25
C ASN A 71 -32.54 -15.60 -18.41
N MET A 72 -31.40 -15.38 -19.07
CA MET A 72 -30.12 -15.09 -18.39
C MET A 72 -30.04 -13.62 -17.97
N GLN A 73 -29.63 -13.37 -16.74
CA GLN A 73 -29.28 -12.05 -16.20
C GLN A 73 -27.78 -12.00 -15.89
N TYR A 74 -27.16 -10.82 -16.05
CA TYR A 74 -25.75 -10.61 -15.76
C TYR A 74 -25.55 -9.42 -14.84
N ASP A 75 -24.85 -9.65 -13.74
CA ASP A 75 -24.54 -8.62 -12.75
C ASP A 75 -23.04 -8.43 -12.61
N LEU A 76 -22.60 -7.16 -12.53
CA LEU A 76 -21.23 -6.79 -12.22
C LEU A 76 -21.03 -6.75 -10.70
N LEU A 77 -20.02 -7.44 -10.20
CA LEU A 77 -19.62 -7.40 -8.80
C LEU A 77 -18.19 -6.89 -8.66
N GLY A 78 -18.03 -5.76 -7.98
CA GLY A 78 -16.72 -5.12 -7.75
C GLY A 78 -16.11 -4.45 -8.98
N ALA A 79 -16.90 -4.24 -10.03
CA ALA A 79 -16.44 -3.60 -11.26
C ALA A 79 -16.15 -2.10 -11.06
N PRO A 80 -15.06 -1.56 -11.63
CA PRO A 80 -14.77 -0.13 -11.59
C PRO A 80 -15.74 0.66 -12.48
N SER A 81 -15.84 1.97 -12.25
CA SER A 81 -16.83 2.85 -12.90
C SER A 81 -16.74 2.93 -14.43
N ASN A 82 -15.60 2.56 -15.01
CA ASN A 82 -15.40 2.51 -16.46
C ASN A 82 -15.87 1.18 -17.10
N VAL A 83 -16.49 0.28 -16.32
CA VAL A 83 -17.02 -1.00 -16.79
C VAL A 83 -18.53 -1.00 -16.67
N THR A 84 -19.22 -1.33 -17.77
CA THR A 84 -20.68 -1.40 -17.83
C THR A 84 -21.14 -2.66 -18.55
N ILE A 85 -22.40 -3.07 -18.31
CA ILE A 85 -23.10 -4.07 -19.13
C ILE A 85 -24.13 -3.34 -19.99
N THR A 86 -24.18 -3.71 -21.27
CA THR A 86 -25.19 -3.24 -22.23
C THR A 86 -25.82 -4.42 -22.95
N ASN A 87 -27.05 -4.25 -23.43
CA ASN A 87 -27.80 -5.27 -24.18
C ASN A 87 -27.82 -6.63 -23.46
N ASP A 88 -27.89 -6.58 -22.11
CA ASP A 88 -27.97 -7.71 -21.19
C ASP A 88 -26.97 -8.84 -21.44
N SER A 89 -25.83 -8.55 -22.07
CA SER A 89 -24.83 -9.56 -22.44
C SER A 89 -23.50 -9.00 -22.95
N ILE A 90 -23.32 -7.68 -23.02
CA ILE A 90 -22.07 -7.10 -23.53
C ILE A 90 -21.42 -6.28 -22.43
N ILE A 91 -20.24 -6.69 -21.98
CA ILE A 91 -19.39 -5.86 -21.14
C ILE A 91 -18.72 -4.83 -22.03
N ASN A 92 -18.80 -3.56 -21.64
CA ASN A 92 -17.96 -2.49 -22.17
C ASN A 92 -16.96 -2.06 -21.11
N ILE A 93 -15.70 -1.95 -21.51
CA ILE A 93 -14.61 -1.42 -20.69
C ILE A 93 -14.11 -0.16 -21.41
N SER A 94 -14.60 0.99 -20.97
CA SER A 94 -14.19 2.29 -21.53
C SER A 94 -12.77 2.65 -21.11
N PRO A 95 -12.02 3.42 -21.94
CA PRO A 95 -10.76 4.00 -21.53
C PRO A 95 -10.94 4.82 -20.25
N SER A 96 -9.98 4.76 -19.35
CA SER A 96 -9.96 5.59 -18.15
C SER A 96 -8.53 5.99 -17.82
N TYR A 97 -8.31 7.30 -17.71
CA TYR A 97 -7.01 7.90 -17.40
C TYR A 97 -6.85 8.23 -15.92
N THR A 98 -7.94 8.17 -15.15
CA THR A 98 -7.99 8.49 -13.71
C THR A 98 -7.92 7.25 -12.82
N GLN A 99 -7.68 6.06 -13.39
CA GLN A 99 -7.50 4.84 -12.61
C GLN A 99 -6.29 4.98 -11.66
N THR A 100 -6.50 4.64 -10.40
CA THR A 100 -5.47 4.69 -9.34
C THR A 100 -4.74 3.35 -9.17
N TYR A 101 -5.26 2.27 -9.76
CA TYR A 101 -4.70 0.93 -9.66
C TYR A 101 -3.95 0.54 -10.94
N ARG A 102 -2.89 -0.28 -10.80
CA ARG A 102 -2.36 -1.04 -11.95
C ARG A 102 -3.22 -2.24 -12.29
N LEU A 103 -3.73 -2.94 -11.28
CA LEU A 103 -4.42 -4.21 -11.45
C LEU A 103 -5.72 -4.17 -10.66
N ARG A 104 -6.82 -4.55 -11.30
CA ARG A 104 -8.12 -4.69 -10.62
C ARG A 104 -8.85 -5.91 -11.12
N GLU A 105 -9.36 -6.70 -10.19
CA GLU A 105 -10.25 -7.81 -10.50
C GLU A 105 -11.71 -7.42 -10.23
N PHE A 106 -12.59 -7.88 -11.09
CA PHE A 106 -14.03 -7.81 -10.91
C PHE A 106 -14.69 -9.08 -11.41
N LYS A 107 -15.93 -9.31 -10.98
CA LYS A 107 -16.68 -10.51 -11.34
C LYS A 107 -17.89 -10.15 -12.17
N VAL A 108 -18.25 -11.04 -13.08
CA VAL A 108 -19.54 -11.01 -13.77
C VAL A 108 -20.26 -12.29 -13.40
N VAL A 109 -21.40 -12.12 -12.75
CA VAL A 109 -22.25 -13.22 -12.31
C VAL A 109 -23.36 -13.38 -13.32
N ALA A 110 -23.43 -14.55 -13.96
CA ALA A 110 -24.49 -14.91 -14.87
C ALA A 110 -25.48 -15.82 -14.12
N SER A 111 -26.73 -15.40 -13.97
CA SER A 111 -27.78 -16.12 -13.23
C SER A 111 -29.01 -16.39 -14.09
N MET A 112 -29.72 -17.48 -13.82
CA MET A 112 -31.03 -17.73 -14.44
C MET A 112 -32.10 -16.92 -13.71
N GLY A 113 -32.69 -15.91 -14.37
CA GLY A 113 -33.74 -15.06 -13.80
C GLY A 113 -33.40 -14.42 -12.45
N GLY A 114 -32.13 -14.10 -12.21
CA GLY A 114 -31.66 -13.55 -10.93
C GLY A 114 -31.41 -14.58 -9.82
N SER A 115 -31.44 -15.89 -10.13
CA SER A 115 -31.25 -16.96 -9.13
C SER A 115 -29.90 -16.88 -8.42
N SER A 116 -29.92 -16.98 -7.09
CA SER A 116 -28.73 -17.01 -6.24
C SER A 116 -28.00 -18.35 -6.23
N THR A 117 -28.65 -19.43 -6.65
CA THR A 117 -28.13 -20.81 -6.63
C THR A 117 -27.70 -21.31 -8.00
N LEU A 118 -28.40 -20.89 -9.07
CA LEU A 118 -28.08 -21.24 -10.44
C LEU A 118 -27.30 -20.11 -11.11
N ARG A 119 -26.04 -19.95 -10.69
CA ARG A 119 -25.15 -18.90 -11.19
C ARG A 119 -23.79 -19.43 -11.61
N ASP A 120 -23.27 -18.86 -12.70
CA ASP A 120 -21.89 -19.03 -13.14
C ASP A 120 -21.14 -17.71 -12.92
N THR A 121 -19.89 -17.77 -12.45
CA THR A 121 -19.09 -16.57 -12.17
C THR A 121 -17.88 -16.50 -13.07
N MET A 122 -17.72 -15.37 -13.74
CA MET A 122 -16.56 -15.05 -14.56
C MET A 122 -15.70 -14.01 -13.84
N ILE A 123 -14.38 -14.20 -13.83
CA ILE A 123 -13.42 -13.26 -13.24
C ILE A 123 -12.76 -12.46 -14.36
N TYR A 124 -12.76 -11.15 -14.23
CA TYR A 124 -12.11 -10.23 -15.15
C TYR A 124 -10.99 -9.52 -14.42
N LYS A 125 -9.86 -9.36 -15.12
CA LYS A 125 -8.67 -8.68 -14.63
C LYS A 125 -8.32 -7.53 -15.56
N LEU A 126 -8.36 -6.31 -15.05
CA LEU A 126 -7.93 -5.11 -15.74
C LEU A 126 -6.49 -4.79 -15.36
N VAL A 127 -5.67 -4.45 -16.36
CA VAL A 127 -4.25 -4.12 -16.19
C VAL A 127 -3.93 -2.79 -16.85
N ASP A 128 -3.62 -1.77 -16.07
CA ASP A 128 -3.05 -0.50 -16.54
C ASP A 128 -1.51 -0.59 -16.58
N THR A 129 -0.98 -0.82 -17.78
CA THR A 129 0.47 -0.94 -18.00
C THR A 129 1.21 0.40 -17.95
N THR A 130 0.50 1.54 -17.96
CA THR A 130 1.09 2.88 -17.81
C THR A 130 1.42 3.21 -16.36
N LYS A 131 0.81 2.50 -15.42
CA LYS A 131 1.23 2.51 -14.01
C LYS A 131 2.45 1.60 -13.85
N PRO A 132 3.40 1.90 -12.96
CA PRO A 132 4.55 1.02 -12.71
C PRO A 132 4.09 -0.40 -12.36
N ASN A 133 4.94 -1.42 -12.49
CA ASN A 133 4.62 -2.77 -12.02
C ASN A 133 4.68 -2.78 -10.49
N PRO A 134 3.72 -3.38 -9.75
CA PRO A 134 3.86 -3.49 -8.30
C PRO A 134 5.06 -4.41 -8.07
N ILE A 135 6.14 -3.87 -7.54
CA ILE A 135 7.38 -4.62 -7.28
C ILE A 135 7.29 -5.32 -5.91
N GLY A 136 6.27 -4.98 -5.11
CA GLY A 136 6.06 -5.59 -3.80
C GLY A 136 5.50 -7.02 -3.87
N ASN A 137 6.04 -7.90 -3.04
CA ASN A 137 5.54 -9.26 -2.76
C ASN A 137 4.20 -9.25 -1.97
N GLY A 138 3.35 -8.23 -2.14
CA GLY A 138 2.14 -8.01 -1.31
C GLY A 138 2.43 -7.48 0.10
N ILE A 139 3.68 -7.09 0.39
CA ILE A 139 4.09 -6.50 1.68
C ILE A 139 3.70 -5.02 1.69
N VAL A 140 3.13 -4.57 2.80
CA VAL A 140 2.87 -3.14 3.06
C VAL A 140 4.19 -2.48 3.44
N SER A 141 4.57 -1.41 2.73
CA SER A 141 5.81 -0.67 3.00
C SER A 141 5.55 0.82 3.22
N LEU A 142 6.39 1.48 4.01
CA LEU A 142 6.35 2.91 4.29
C LEU A 142 7.68 3.55 3.90
N ASP A 143 7.65 4.56 3.04
CA ASP A 143 8.75 5.49 2.81
C ASP A 143 8.59 6.64 3.81
N LEU A 144 9.36 6.62 4.88
CA LEU A 144 9.29 7.59 5.96
C LEU A 144 10.36 8.66 5.79
N THR A 145 9.98 9.93 6.01
CA THR A 145 10.93 11.00 6.31
C THR A 145 10.56 11.67 7.64
N ALA A 146 11.50 11.66 8.60
CA ALA A 146 11.35 12.28 9.91
C ALA A 146 12.70 12.73 10.46
N PHE A 147 12.72 13.84 11.18
CA PHE A 147 13.88 14.34 11.93
C PHE A 147 13.57 14.30 13.41
N THR A 148 14.51 13.89 14.25
CA THR A 148 14.47 14.11 15.71
C THR A 148 15.15 15.44 16.04
N GLU A 149 14.52 16.26 16.89
CA GLU A 149 14.94 17.64 17.18
C GLU A 149 16.40 17.75 17.63
N GLY A 150 16.85 16.87 18.53
CA GLY A 150 18.21 16.90 19.04
C GLY A 150 19.24 16.66 17.94
N ARG A 151 19.00 15.68 17.07
CA ARG A 151 19.94 15.25 16.02
C ARG A 151 19.92 16.07 14.74
N PHE A 152 19.09 17.10 14.66
CA PHE A 152 19.05 18.03 13.53
C PHE A 152 19.58 19.40 13.97
N ASP A 153 20.75 19.81 13.46
CA ASP A 153 21.35 21.10 13.85
C ASP A 153 20.78 22.30 13.09
N GLY A 154 19.93 22.05 12.09
CA GLY A 154 19.35 23.05 11.19
C GLY A 154 19.84 22.89 9.75
N SER A 155 21.03 22.34 9.54
CA SER A 155 21.56 21.97 8.22
C SER A 155 21.53 20.46 8.04
N ASP A 156 22.18 19.76 8.96
CA ASP A 156 22.50 18.35 8.86
C ASP A 156 21.71 17.56 9.89
N PHE A 157 21.24 16.38 9.48
CA PHE A 157 20.57 15.44 10.37
C PHE A 157 21.48 14.23 10.60
N LYS A 158 21.74 13.92 11.88
CA LYS A 158 22.47 12.71 12.27
C LYS A 158 21.48 11.53 12.33
N GLY A 159 21.52 10.67 11.33
CA GLY A 159 20.60 9.53 11.21
C GLY A 159 20.76 8.48 12.33
N ASP A 160 19.63 8.02 12.89
CA ASP A 160 19.59 7.01 13.95
C ASP A 160 18.44 6.00 13.73
N THR A 161 18.38 4.98 14.58
CA THR A 161 17.40 3.89 14.51
C THR A 161 16.06 4.32 15.11
N VAL A 162 14.99 4.15 14.34
CA VAL A 162 13.61 4.37 14.78
C VAL A 162 12.82 3.07 14.69
N THR A 163 11.77 2.96 15.50
CA THR A 163 10.75 1.93 15.36
C THR A 163 9.47 2.58 14.88
N VAL A 164 8.89 2.07 13.80
CA VAL A 164 7.58 2.49 13.31
C VAL A 164 6.58 1.40 13.59
N GLN A 165 5.45 1.77 14.21
CA GLN A 165 4.32 0.87 14.41
C GLN A 165 3.16 1.27 13.51
N LEU A 166 2.53 0.29 12.88
CA LEU A 166 1.18 0.44 12.33
C LEU A 166 0.18 0.11 13.42
N ARG A 167 -0.74 1.05 13.68
CA ARG A 167 -1.83 0.86 14.63
C ARG A 167 -3.18 0.90 13.93
N GLY A 168 -4.12 0.10 14.43
CA GLY A 168 -5.49 0.06 13.91
C GLY A 168 -6.14 1.45 13.91
N SER A 169 -7.12 1.66 13.02
CA SER A 169 -7.83 2.94 12.87
C SER A 169 -8.90 3.21 13.94
N LEU A 170 -9.25 2.19 14.73
CA LEU A 170 -10.31 2.25 15.74
C LEU A 170 -9.73 1.99 17.13
N SER A 171 -10.25 2.70 18.13
CA SER A 171 -9.91 2.48 19.54
C SER A 171 -10.15 1.01 19.92
N PRO A 172 -9.20 0.34 20.61
CA PRO A 172 -8.06 0.88 21.35
C PRO A 172 -6.74 1.04 20.55
N TYR A 173 -6.82 1.18 19.22
CA TYR A 173 -5.67 1.43 18.32
C TYR A 173 -4.53 0.40 18.52
N GLY A 174 -4.92 -0.88 18.53
CA GLY A 174 -3.98 -1.98 18.71
C GLY A 174 -2.86 -1.98 17.67
N ILE A 175 -1.67 -2.43 18.07
CA ILE A 175 -0.54 -2.60 17.15
C ILE A 175 -0.88 -3.74 16.19
N VAL A 176 -0.78 -3.47 14.89
CA VAL A 176 -1.01 -4.43 13.81
C VAL A 176 0.31 -5.03 13.38
N ASP A 177 1.32 -4.18 13.18
CA ASP A 177 2.67 -4.59 12.82
C ASP A 177 3.67 -3.50 13.21
N GLN A 178 4.95 -3.83 13.22
CA GLN A 178 6.01 -2.86 13.47
C GLN A 178 7.31 -3.24 12.76
N ASP A 179 8.13 -2.24 12.46
CA ASP A 179 9.45 -2.43 11.89
C ASP A 179 10.45 -1.47 12.54
N LYS A 180 11.71 -1.88 12.63
CA LYS A 180 12.81 -1.11 13.23
C LYS A 180 13.93 -0.97 12.20
N PHE A 181 14.22 0.26 11.81
CA PHE A 181 15.17 0.58 10.76
C PHE A 181 15.91 1.88 11.07
N LYS A 182 17.04 2.11 10.38
CA LYS A 182 17.84 3.31 10.52
C LYS A 182 17.41 4.38 9.51
N LEU A 183 17.19 5.59 9.99
CA LEU A 183 17.08 6.78 9.13
C LEU A 183 18.47 7.19 8.64
N ASN A 184 18.58 7.54 7.38
CA ASN A 184 19.80 8.12 6.83
C ASN A 184 19.95 9.61 7.25
N ASN A 185 20.99 10.28 6.75
CA ASN A 185 21.24 11.69 7.08
C ASN A 185 20.26 12.68 6.39
N ASP A 186 19.40 12.19 5.51
CA ASP A 186 18.26 12.93 4.97
C ASP A 186 16.98 12.67 5.78
N GLY A 187 17.07 11.96 6.91
CA GLY A 187 15.95 11.54 7.75
C GLY A 187 15.03 10.53 7.08
N TYR A 188 15.49 9.89 6.01
CA TYR A 188 14.74 8.95 5.20
C TYR A 188 15.05 7.51 5.56
N GLY A 189 14.03 6.65 5.52
CA GLY A 189 14.17 5.21 5.56
C GLY A 189 12.90 4.48 5.16
N ILE A 190 13.01 3.17 4.91
CA ILE A 190 11.89 2.32 4.47
C ILE A 190 11.55 1.32 5.57
N ALA A 191 10.28 1.28 5.95
CA ALA A 191 9.72 0.30 6.87
C ALA A 191 8.89 -0.74 6.11
N ASN A 192 8.94 -2.01 6.51
CA ASN A 192 8.19 -3.10 5.89
C ASN A 192 7.32 -3.83 6.93
N PHE A 193 6.04 -4.02 6.61
CA PHE A 193 5.03 -4.56 7.50
C PHE A 193 4.38 -5.81 6.87
N PRO A 194 4.98 -7.00 7.02
CA PRO A 194 4.49 -8.23 6.40
C PRO A 194 3.13 -8.70 6.94
N ASN A 195 2.74 -8.27 8.15
CA ASN A 195 1.47 -8.64 8.77
C ASN A 195 0.34 -7.64 8.50
N ALA A 196 0.66 -6.49 7.88
CA ALA A 196 -0.33 -5.50 7.50
C ALA A 196 -0.92 -5.81 6.12
N SER A 197 -2.21 -5.49 5.95
CA SER A 197 -2.93 -5.65 4.69
C SER A 197 -2.98 -4.35 3.89
N PRO A 198 -2.68 -4.37 2.57
CA PRO A 198 -2.90 -3.22 1.69
C PRO A 198 -4.36 -2.77 1.67
N GLY A 199 -4.60 -1.49 1.39
CA GLY A 199 -5.94 -0.89 1.31
C GLY A 199 -6.62 -0.65 2.67
N VAL A 200 -6.04 -1.13 3.77
CA VAL A 200 -6.49 -0.85 5.13
C VAL A 200 -5.85 0.45 5.63
N TYR A 201 -6.58 1.17 6.49
CA TYR A 201 -6.15 2.42 7.10
C TYR A 201 -5.50 2.17 8.47
N TYR A 202 -4.29 2.71 8.67
CA TYR A 202 -3.55 2.58 9.93
C TYR A 202 -3.01 3.93 10.40
N TYR A 203 -2.94 4.15 11.71
CA TYR A 203 -2.08 5.20 12.25
C TYR A 203 -0.62 4.78 12.12
N LEU A 204 0.25 5.75 11.83
CA LEU A 204 1.69 5.58 11.93
C LEU A 204 2.14 6.09 13.29
N VAL A 205 2.96 5.32 13.98
CA VAL A 205 3.58 5.75 15.24
C VAL A 205 5.08 5.62 15.10
N VAL A 206 5.80 6.73 15.20
CA VAL A 206 7.26 6.77 15.16
C VAL A 206 7.78 6.86 16.58
N LYS A 207 8.67 5.94 16.94
CA LYS A 207 9.37 5.87 18.22
C LYS A 207 10.86 5.96 18.01
N HIS A 208 11.53 6.72 18.85
CA HIS A 208 12.98 6.83 18.93
C HIS A 208 13.38 6.79 20.41
N ARG A 209 14.61 6.36 20.69
CA ARG A 209 15.08 6.02 22.04
C ARG A 209 15.03 7.17 23.06
N ASN A 210 15.06 8.42 22.61
CA ASN A 210 15.04 9.61 23.46
C ASN A 210 14.18 10.74 22.90
N SER A 211 13.11 10.36 22.19
CA SER A 211 12.15 11.31 21.63
C SER A 211 10.72 10.89 21.95
N ILE A 212 9.84 11.89 21.96
CA ILE A 212 8.41 11.70 22.16
C ILE A 212 7.84 10.84 21.04
N GLU A 213 7.14 9.78 21.44
CA GLU A 213 6.33 8.97 20.54
C GLU A 213 5.36 9.86 19.75
N THR A 214 5.49 9.85 18.42
CA THR A 214 4.74 10.75 17.55
C THR A 214 3.82 9.98 16.61
N TRP A 215 2.54 10.34 16.62
CA TRP A 215 1.50 9.72 15.81
C TRP A 215 1.23 10.53 14.54
N SER A 216 0.88 9.87 13.44
CA SER A 216 0.35 10.54 12.25
C SER A 216 -0.97 11.25 12.58
N LYS A 217 -1.19 12.44 12.00
CA LYS A 217 -2.41 13.24 12.23
C LYS A 217 -3.69 12.45 11.93
N THR A 218 -3.66 11.69 10.86
CA THR A 218 -4.76 10.85 10.40
C THR A 218 -4.25 9.46 10.10
N VAL A 219 -5.19 8.52 9.99
CA VAL A 219 -4.91 7.19 9.45
C VAL A 219 -4.47 7.29 7.98
N GLN A 220 -3.52 6.46 7.61
CA GLN A 220 -2.92 6.37 6.29
C GLN A 220 -3.35 5.06 5.62
N GLN A 221 -3.70 5.13 4.33
CA GLN A 221 -4.02 3.96 3.54
C GLN A 221 -2.82 3.55 2.72
N PHE A 222 -2.39 2.30 2.85
CA PHE A 222 -1.25 1.79 2.12
C PHE A 222 -1.68 1.23 0.76
N PRO A 223 -1.05 1.65 -0.35
CA PRO A 223 -1.31 1.06 -1.65
C PRO A 223 -0.73 -0.36 -1.74
N ASP A 224 -1.30 -1.18 -2.61
CA ASP A 224 -0.75 -2.51 -2.89
C ASP A 224 0.47 -2.41 -3.80
N GLY A 225 1.59 -2.97 -3.35
CA GLY A 225 2.83 -3.12 -4.12
C GLY A 225 3.69 -1.87 -4.30
N TYR A 226 3.41 -0.78 -3.58
CA TYR A 226 4.25 0.42 -3.48
C TYR A 226 4.39 0.88 -2.03
N PRO A 227 5.55 1.43 -1.63
CA PRO A 227 5.65 2.13 -0.37
C PRO A 227 4.71 3.34 -0.31
N HIS A 228 4.04 3.53 0.81
CA HIS A 228 3.33 4.78 1.10
C HIS A 228 4.31 5.83 1.57
N GLU A 229 4.30 7.02 0.98
CA GLU A 229 5.18 8.12 1.41
C GLU A 229 4.55 8.88 2.59
N TYR A 230 5.32 9.05 3.67
CA TYR A 230 4.92 9.91 4.77
C TYR A 230 6.09 10.75 5.29
N ASN A 231 5.95 12.07 5.18
CA ASN A 231 6.99 13.02 5.56
C ASN A 231 6.52 13.97 6.67
N PHE A 232 7.01 13.75 7.89
CA PHE A 232 6.73 14.59 9.06
C PHE A 232 7.34 15.98 8.95
N THR A 233 8.39 16.17 8.15
CA THR A 233 9.17 17.42 8.14
C THR A 233 8.52 18.57 7.39
N THR A 234 7.40 18.32 6.70
CA THR A 234 6.76 19.27 5.78
C THR A 234 5.75 20.21 6.46
N SER A 235 5.11 19.79 7.55
CA SER A 235 4.10 20.59 8.26
C SER A 235 3.85 20.04 9.67
N ARG A 236 3.56 20.90 10.65
CA ARG A 236 3.06 20.49 11.97
C ARG A 236 1.83 19.59 11.89
N THR A 237 0.98 19.79 10.87
CA THR A 237 -0.27 19.04 10.67
C THR A 237 -0.05 17.60 10.19
N LYS A 238 1.20 17.14 10.08
CA LYS A 238 1.53 15.74 9.89
C LYS A 238 1.49 14.94 11.20
N ALA A 239 1.66 15.56 12.35
CA ALA A 239 1.52 14.88 13.64
C ALA A 239 0.13 15.06 14.26
N TYR A 240 -0.33 14.05 14.98
CA TYR A 240 -1.49 14.19 15.84
C TYR A 240 -1.27 15.31 16.88
N GLY A 241 -2.31 16.10 17.15
CA GLY A 241 -2.18 17.28 18.01
C GLY A 241 -1.26 18.40 17.50
N ASP A 242 -0.77 18.32 16.26
CA ASP A 242 0.29 19.21 15.74
C ASP A 242 1.59 19.14 16.55
N ASN A 243 1.87 17.97 17.15
CA ASN A 243 2.95 17.76 18.12
C ASN A 243 4.33 17.59 17.47
N LEU A 244 4.84 18.65 16.83
CA LEU A 244 6.16 18.67 16.20
C LEU A 244 6.88 20.00 16.50
N LYS A 245 8.20 19.92 16.71
CA LYS A 245 9.07 21.08 16.85
C LYS A 245 9.34 21.71 15.49
N PHE A 246 9.10 23.01 15.34
CA PHE A 246 9.62 23.75 14.20
C PHE A 246 11.08 24.19 14.43
N LYS A 247 12.00 23.75 13.57
CA LYS A 247 13.44 24.07 13.62
C LYS A 247 13.97 24.24 12.20
N ASN A 248 14.56 25.39 11.90
CA ASN A 248 15.10 25.78 10.58
C ASN A 248 14.27 25.32 9.36
N PHE A 249 13.01 25.78 9.28
CA PHE A 249 12.07 25.45 8.18
C PHE A 249 11.66 23.97 8.06
N LYS A 250 12.01 23.13 9.04
CA LYS A 250 11.61 21.73 9.13
C LYS A 250 10.84 21.49 10.41
N TYR A 251 9.99 20.45 10.37
CA TYR A 251 9.30 19.94 11.55
C TYR A 251 9.98 18.66 12.04
N CYS A 252 10.28 18.61 13.34
CA CYS A 252 11.01 17.52 13.98
C CYS A 252 10.17 16.88 15.08
N LEU A 253 10.38 15.60 15.32
CA LEU A 253 9.92 14.91 16.52
C LEU A 253 10.61 15.53 17.73
N TYR A 254 9.86 15.85 18.78
CA TYR A 254 10.44 16.40 20.00
C TYR A 254 11.37 15.38 20.65
N SER A 255 12.59 15.81 21.00
CA SER A 255 13.54 15.02 21.80
C SER A 255 13.37 15.35 23.28
N GLY A 256 13.83 14.49 24.18
CA GLY A 256 13.83 14.78 25.63
C GLY A 256 13.26 13.69 26.50
N ASP A 257 12.38 12.84 25.98
CA ASP A 257 11.74 11.74 26.70
C ASP A 257 12.70 10.54 26.73
N VAL A 258 13.72 10.61 27.59
CA VAL A 258 14.78 9.58 27.70
C VAL A 258 14.29 8.38 28.49
N ASN A 259 13.33 8.57 29.40
CA ASN A 259 12.76 7.49 30.21
C ASN A 259 11.58 6.76 29.50
N GLN A 260 11.10 7.30 28.37
CA GLN A 260 10.02 6.77 27.53
C GLN A 260 8.65 6.69 28.22
N ASP A 261 8.35 7.60 29.17
CA ASP A 261 7.06 7.69 29.84
C ASP A 261 6.02 8.52 29.04
N GLY A 262 6.49 9.26 28.03
CA GLY A 262 5.67 10.08 27.15
C GLY A 262 5.51 11.53 27.57
N ILE A 263 6.30 12.02 28.52
CA ILE A 263 6.37 13.41 28.94
C ILE A 263 7.86 13.78 29.00
N VAL A 264 8.22 15.00 28.63
CA VAL A 264 9.56 15.53 28.91
C VAL A 264 9.48 16.30 30.22
N ASP A 265 10.14 15.83 31.27
CA ASP A 265 10.08 16.49 32.59
C ASP A 265 11.40 16.44 33.39
N ALA A 266 11.32 16.79 34.68
CA ALA A 266 12.47 16.85 35.56
C ALA A 266 13.15 15.48 35.78
N THR A 267 12.45 14.37 35.56
CA THR A 267 13.01 13.03 35.68
C THR A 267 13.92 12.71 34.49
N ASP A 268 13.54 13.11 33.27
CA ASP A 268 14.41 13.07 32.09
C ASP A 268 15.63 13.96 32.29
N PHE A 269 15.41 15.19 32.76
CA PHE A 269 16.50 16.15 33.01
C PHE A 269 17.50 15.59 34.02
N SER A 270 17.02 14.98 35.11
CA SER A 270 17.87 14.37 36.13
C SER A 270 18.71 13.21 35.57
N MET A 271 18.20 12.45 34.61
CA MET A 271 18.98 11.38 33.95
C MET A 271 20.12 11.96 33.13
N VAL A 272 19.85 13.00 32.33
CA VAL A 272 20.89 13.67 31.54
C VAL A 272 21.91 14.37 32.44
N ASP A 273 21.48 15.13 33.45
CA ASP A 273 22.37 15.85 34.38
C ASP A 273 23.32 14.93 35.16
N ASN A 274 22.84 13.75 35.57
CA ASN A 274 23.70 12.73 36.18
C ASN A 274 24.81 12.29 35.21
N ASP A 275 24.46 11.99 33.96
CA ASP A 275 25.43 11.54 32.96
C ASP A 275 26.42 12.64 32.55
N VAL A 276 25.97 13.90 32.49
CA VAL A 276 26.84 15.08 32.33
C VAL A 276 27.84 15.16 33.49
N SER A 277 27.38 14.99 34.73
CA SER A 277 28.22 15.06 35.93
C SER A 277 29.30 13.97 35.97
N PHE A 278 29.06 12.84 35.31
CA PHE A 278 30.02 11.74 35.17
C PHE A 278 30.82 11.78 33.87
N PHE A 279 30.66 12.82 33.03
CA PHE A 279 31.32 12.96 31.73
C PHE A 279 31.11 11.73 30.83
N ILE A 280 29.88 11.20 30.84
CA ILE A 280 29.53 10.04 30.04
C ILE A 280 29.65 10.37 28.55
N ALA A 281 30.16 9.40 27.78
CA ALA A 281 30.35 9.51 26.35
C ALA A 281 30.04 8.16 25.69
N GLY A 282 29.63 8.21 24.42
CA GLY A 282 29.25 7.05 23.64
C GLY A 282 27.82 7.14 23.11
N TYR A 283 27.29 6.00 22.65
CA TYR A 283 25.93 5.90 22.12
C TYR A 283 24.94 5.70 23.27
N GLU A 284 24.73 6.75 24.05
CA GLU A 284 23.86 6.71 25.22
C GLU A 284 22.45 7.21 24.93
N ILE A 285 21.48 6.85 25.79
CA ILE A 285 20.10 7.35 25.66
C ILE A 285 20.00 8.85 25.99
N THR A 286 20.91 9.34 26.83
CA THR A 286 21.05 10.73 27.27
C THR A 286 21.86 11.59 26.30
N ASP A 287 22.44 11.00 25.25
CA ASP A 287 23.00 11.70 24.08
C ASP A 287 21.86 12.00 23.07
N LEU A 288 21.25 13.17 23.22
CA LEU A 288 20.11 13.65 22.45
C LEU A 288 20.54 14.20 21.09
N ASP A 289 21.69 14.87 21.02
CA ASP A 289 22.15 15.51 19.78
C ASP A 289 22.98 14.59 18.87
N GLY A 290 23.45 13.45 19.37
CA GLY A 290 24.18 12.45 18.62
C GLY A 290 25.64 12.77 18.35
N ASP A 291 26.31 13.61 19.14
CA ASP A 291 27.75 13.88 19.03
C ASP A 291 28.64 12.93 19.84
N PHE A 292 28.02 11.97 20.56
CA PHE A 292 28.65 10.99 21.43
C PHE A 292 29.22 11.52 22.75
N PHE A 293 28.85 12.73 23.17
CA PHE A 293 29.14 13.25 24.50
C PHE A 293 27.82 13.63 25.17
N VAL A 294 27.65 13.24 26.43
CA VAL A 294 26.50 13.73 27.20
C VAL A 294 26.91 15.02 27.88
N ASP A 295 26.41 16.16 27.40
CA ASP A 295 26.85 17.48 27.86
C ASP A 295 25.71 18.52 28.01
N ALA A 296 26.10 19.80 28.13
CA ALA A 296 25.15 20.89 28.30
C ALA A 296 24.22 21.11 27.09
N GLY A 297 24.60 20.67 25.90
CA GLY A 297 23.77 20.67 24.70
C GLY A 297 22.56 19.75 24.86
N ASP A 298 22.77 18.54 25.38
CA ASP A 298 21.69 17.59 25.67
C ASP A 298 20.75 18.10 26.76
N MET A 299 21.30 18.63 27.86
CA MET A 299 20.52 19.23 28.93
C MET A 299 19.64 20.37 28.43
N ALA A 300 20.17 21.22 27.54
CA ALA A 300 19.41 22.33 26.99
C ALA A 300 18.20 21.86 26.16
N ILE A 301 18.29 20.70 25.48
CA ILE A 301 17.16 20.14 24.74
C ILE A 301 16.05 19.70 25.72
N VAL A 302 16.42 18.95 26.77
CA VAL A 302 15.46 18.46 27.77
C VAL A 302 14.81 19.64 28.52
N ASP A 303 15.62 20.58 29.02
CA ASP A 303 15.14 21.73 29.80
C ASP A 303 14.13 22.59 29.00
N ASN A 304 14.46 22.90 27.74
CA ASN A 304 13.58 23.66 26.87
C ASN A 304 12.25 22.93 26.62
N ASN A 305 12.28 21.62 26.42
CA ASN A 305 11.06 20.85 26.12
C ASN A 305 10.24 20.56 27.39
N ALA A 306 10.89 20.39 28.55
CA ALA A 306 10.24 20.31 29.85
C ALA A 306 9.54 21.63 30.21
N TYR A 307 10.21 22.77 30.01
CA TYR A 307 9.61 24.09 30.21
C TYR A 307 8.37 24.32 29.33
N ASN A 308 8.37 23.74 28.13
CA ASN A 308 7.24 23.82 27.19
C ASN A 308 6.16 22.73 27.43
N PHE A 309 6.28 21.92 28.48
CA PHE A 309 5.35 20.83 28.81
C PHE A 309 5.13 19.84 27.65
N VAL A 310 6.20 19.58 26.90
CA VAL A 310 6.15 18.66 25.76
C VAL A 310 5.78 17.27 26.24
N SER A 311 4.78 16.67 25.61
CA SER A 311 4.28 15.34 25.94
C SER A 311 3.71 14.65 24.70
N LYS A 312 3.51 13.33 24.77
CA LYS A 312 2.91 12.55 23.69
C LYS A 312 1.44 12.95 23.52
N ILE A 313 1.02 13.09 22.27
CA ILE A 313 -0.38 13.32 21.90
C ILE A 313 -0.79 12.25 20.89
N ARG A 314 -1.89 11.56 21.20
CA ARG A 314 -2.42 10.45 20.39
C ARG A 314 -3.95 10.53 20.28
N PRO A 315 -4.56 9.84 19.31
CA PRO A 315 -6.01 9.79 19.09
C PRO A 315 -6.85 9.42 20.30
#